data_AF-A0A7C9VHA7-F1
#
_entry.id   AF-A0A7C9VHA7-F1
#
_cell.length_a   1.000
_cell.length_b   1.000
_cell.length_c   1.000
_cell.angle_alpha   90.00
_cell.angle_beta   90.00
_cell.angle_gamma   90.00
#
_symmetry.space_group_name_H-M   'P 1'
#
loop_
_entity.id
_entity.type
_entity.pdbx_description
1 polymer ?
#
loop_
_entity_poly.entity_id
_entity_poly.type
_entity_poly.pdbx_seq_one_letter_code
_entity_poly.pdbx_strand_id
1 'polypeptide(L)'
;MRIERRYTKADQSPYAAIDFRLTTSEIRNPDGSVVFRLENVEVPEFWSQVASDVLAQKYFRKAGVASRLKKVEEETVPSWLWRSVPDTEALALLPESERIGGEHSAKQVFDRLAGCWTYWGWKGSYFSSEEDAKAFYDELRFMLAKQMVAPNSPQWFNTGLHWAYGVDGPGQGHYYVDWKTGKLTKSKSSYE
;
A
#
# COMPACT_ATOMS: atom_id res chain seq x y z
N MET A 1 -3.45 22.52 -4.04
CA MET A 1 -3.46 22.32 -2.58
C MET A 1 -2.02 22.36 -2.11
N ARG A 2 -1.71 23.25 -1.17
CA ARG A 2 -0.41 23.31 -0.51
C ARG A 2 -0.41 22.37 0.69
N ILE A 3 0.68 21.65 0.92
CA ILE A 3 0.82 20.70 2.02
C ILE A 3 2.08 21.05 2.81
N GLU A 4 1.86 21.41 4.08
CA GLU A 4 2.95 21.70 5.01
C GLU A 4 3.39 20.41 5.70
N ARG A 5 4.70 20.15 5.71
CA ARG A 5 5.29 19.05 6.47
C ARG A 5 5.24 19.38 7.96
N ARG A 6 4.70 18.46 8.78
CA ARG A 6 4.58 18.64 10.23
C ARG A 6 5.37 17.60 11.00
N TYR A 7 5.38 16.37 10.51
CA TYR A 7 6.01 15.23 11.20
C TYR A 7 7.23 14.69 10.45
N THR A 8 7.34 14.99 9.15
CA THR A 8 8.37 14.46 8.26
C THR A 8 9.33 15.55 7.78
N LYS A 9 10.47 15.13 7.21
CA LYS A 9 11.45 16.02 6.59
C LYS A 9 11.63 15.60 5.13
N ALA A 10 11.86 16.58 4.26
CA ALA A 10 12.21 16.32 2.86
C ALA A 10 13.47 15.44 2.78
N ASP A 11 13.51 14.56 1.79
CA ASP A 11 14.61 13.62 1.52
C ASP A 11 14.99 12.68 2.68
N GLN A 12 14.11 12.54 3.67
CA GLN A 12 14.24 11.57 4.77
C GLN A 12 13.06 10.60 4.73
N SER A 13 13.33 9.32 5.01
CA SER A 13 12.26 8.34 5.15
C SER A 13 11.22 8.81 6.19
N PRO A 14 9.91 8.76 5.90
CA PRO A 14 8.88 9.09 6.88
C PRO A 14 8.89 8.13 8.08
N TYR A 15 9.60 7.01 7.98
CA TYR A 15 9.76 6.03 9.05
C TYR A 15 11.03 6.26 9.88
N ALA A 16 11.87 7.25 9.56
CA ALA A 16 13.20 7.41 10.18
C ALA A 16 13.17 7.62 11.71
N ALA A 17 12.08 8.15 12.26
CA ALA A 17 11.88 8.37 13.70
C ALA A 17 10.94 7.33 14.33
N ILE A 18 10.78 6.17 13.69
CA ILE A 18 9.90 5.08 14.12
C ILE A 18 10.71 3.79 14.13
N ASP A 19 10.88 3.21 15.32
CA ASP A 19 11.44 1.86 15.44
C ASP A 19 10.41 0.82 14.99
N PHE A 20 10.90 -0.24 14.33
CA PHE A 20 10.10 -1.37 13.88
C PHE A 20 10.66 -2.67 14.47
N ARG A 21 9.77 -3.60 14.79
CA ARG A 21 10.09 -4.98 15.17
C ARG A 21 9.47 -5.98 14.23
N LEU A 22 10.05 -7.17 14.24
CA LEU A 22 9.42 -8.37 13.72
C LEU A 22 8.57 -9.02 14.80
N THR A 23 7.39 -9.48 14.43
CA THR A 23 6.53 -10.32 15.27
C THR A 23 5.95 -11.48 14.45
N THR A 24 5.31 -12.42 15.13
CA THR A 24 4.54 -13.50 14.51
C THR A 24 3.07 -13.27 14.82
N SER A 25 2.22 -13.30 13.80
CA SER A 25 0.76 -13.37 13.99
C SER A 25 0.33 -14.81 13.87
N GLU A 26 -0.40 -15.32 14.86
CA GLU A 26 -0.86 -16.70 14.89
C GLU A 26 -2.29 -16.82 15.42
N ILE A 27 -3.09 -17.68 14.79
CA ILE A 27 -4.40 -18.11 15.27
C ILE A 27 -4.32 -19.60 15.55
N ARG A 28 -4.74 -20.03 16.74
CA ARG A 28 -4.85 -21.44 17.12
C ARG A 28 -6.29 -21.81 17.46
N ASN A 29 -6.64 -23.07 17.20
CA ASN A 29 -7.85 -23.69 17.72
C ASN A 29 -7.72 -23.97 19.23
N PRO A 30 -8.84 -24.25 19.95
CA PRO A 30 -8.79 -24.64 21.35
C PRO A 30 -7.95 -25.90 21.64
N ASP A 31 -7.79 -26.78 20.65
CA ASP A 31 -6.95 -27.98 20.73
C ASP A 31 -5.45 -27.69 20.51
N GLY A 32 -5.08 -26.43 20.27
CA GLY A 32 -3.70 -25.99 20.04
C GLY A 32 -3.22 -26.07 18.58
N SER A 33 -4.01 -26.63 17.66
CA SER A 33 -3.67 -26.67 16.23
C SER A 33 -3.66 -25.27 15.60
N VAL A 34 -2.73 -25.04 14.67
CA VAL A 34 -2.54 -23.73 14.03
C VAL A 34 -3.52 -23.56 12.86
N VAL A 35 -4.32 -22.50 12.90
CA VAL A 35 -5.28 -22.10 11.84
C VAL A 35 -4.62 -21.14 10.86
N PHE A 36 -3.81 -20.22 11.38
CA PHE A 36 -3.09 -19.23 10.59
C PHE A 36 -1.79 -18.91 11.30
N ARG A 37 -0.70 -18.80 10.55
CA ARG A 37 0.58 -18.31 11.07
C ARG A 37 1.26 -17.50 9.99
N LEU A 38 1.68 -16.29 10.36
CA LEU A 38 2.49 -15.42 9.54
C LEU A 38 3.67 -14.94 10.38
N GLU A 39 4.87 -15.38 10.01
CA GLU A 39 6.11 -15.01 10.67
C GLU A 39 6.71 -13.76 10.03
N ASN A 40 7.65 -13.14 10.75
CA ASN A 40 8.43 -12.00 10.29
C ASN A 40 7.55 -10.81 9.86
N VAL A 41 6.46 -10.58 10.59
CA VAL A 41 5.58 -9.43 10.39
C VAL A 41 6.26 -8.18 10.94
N GLU A 42 6.66 -7.26 10.06
CA GLU A 42 7.31 -6.01 10.44
C GLU A 42 6.28 -4.93 10.78
N VAL A 43 6.30 -4.42 12.01
CA VAL A 43 5.36 -3.42 12.54
C VAL A 43 6.09 -2.39 13.39
N PRO A 44 5.53 -1.18 13.59
CA PRO A 44 6.11 -0.23 14.55
C PRO A 44 6.22 -0.85 15.94
N GLU A 45 7.35 -0.63 16.62
CA GLU A 45 7.69 -1.23 17.93
C GLU A 45 6.55 -1.09 18.95
N PHE A 46 6.00 0.13 19.03
CA PHE A 46 4.97 0.51 19.98
C PHE A 46 3.56 -0.02 19.66
N TRP A 47 3.36 -0.72 18.54
CA TRP A 47 2.08 -1.38 18.26
C TRP A 47 1.86 -2.56 19.20
N SER A 48 0.63 -2.66 19.71
CA SER A 48 0.20 -3.83 20.47
C SER A 48 0.18 -5.08 19.58
N GLN A 49 0.37 -6.26 20.18
CA GLN A 49 0.27 -7.52 19.44
C GLN A 49 -1.09 -7.67 18.75
N VAL A 50 -2.18 -7.21 19.38
CA VAL A 50 -3.52 -7.22 18.78
C VAL A 50 -3.58 -6.37 17.51
N ALA A 51 -2.95 -5.19 17.49
CA ALA A 51 -2.89 -4.37 16.28
C ALA A 51 -2.08 -5.05 15.17
N SER A 52 -0.95 -5.67 15.53
CA SER A 52 -0.13 -6.46 14.60
C SER A 52 -0.89 -7.64 14.00
N ASP A 53 -1.63 -8.37 14.83
CA ASP A 53 -2.44 -9.52 14.43
C ASP A 53 -3.58 -9.10 13.50
N VAL A 54 -4.30 -8.03 13.82
CA VAL A 54 -5.38 -7.50 12.96
C VAL A 54 -4.83 -7.09 11.60
N LEU A 55 -3.68 -6.41 11.55
CA LEU A 55 -3.02 -6.04 10.30
C LEU A 55 -2.67 -7.28 9.47
N ALA A 56 -1.96 -8.24 10.06
CA ALA A 56 -1.51 -9.45 9.39
C ALA A 56 -2.66 -10.34 8.89
N GLN A 57 -3.72 -10.47 9.70
CA GLN A 57 -4.80 -11.41 9.42
C GLN A 57 -5.83 -10.85 8.44
N LYS A 58 -6.07 -9.54 8.47
CA LYS A 58 -7.13 -8.89 7.69
C LYS A 58 -6.60 -8.04 6.55
N TYR A 59 -5.59 -7.20 6.80
CA TYR A 59 -5.27 -6.10 5.90
C TYR A 59 -4.07 -6.34 5.00
N PHE A 60 -3.16 -7.24 5.39
CA PHE A 60 -2.13 -7.72 4.47
C PHE A 60 -2.75 -8.46 3.29
N ARG A 61 -2.31 -8.10 2.10
CA ARG A 61 -2.58 -8.90 0.90
C ARG A 61 -1.85 -10.22 1.03
N LYS A 62 -2.59 -11.33 1.15
CA LYS A 62 -2.01 -12.65 1.45
C LYS A 62 -1.36 -13.35 0.25
N ALA A 63 -1.74 -12.99 -0.97
CA ALA A 63 -1.27 -13.63 -2.20
C ALA A 63 -1.34 -12.67 -3.39
N GLY A 64 -0.58 -12.98 -4.44
CA GLY A 64 -0.57 -12.22 -5.69
C GLY A 64 0.32 -10.98 -5.65
N VAL A 65 1.16 -10.84 -4.63
CA VAL A 65 2.20 -9.80 -4.58
C VAL A 65 3.49 -10.39 -5.15
N ALA A 66 3.97 -9.84 -6.27
CA ALA A 66 5.22 -10.28 -6.86
C ALA A 66 6.43 -9.83 -6.04
N SER A 67 7.42 -10.71 -5.86
CA SER A 67 8.65 -10.42 -5.10
C SER A 67 9.63 -9.51 -5.86
N ARG A 68 9.41 -9.32 -7.17
CA ARG A 68 10.13 -8.38 -8.04
C ARG A 68 9.11 -7.58 -8.86
N LEU A 69 9.28 -6.27 -8.83
CA LEU A 69 8.40 -5.30 -9.48
C LEU A 69 9.27 -4.35 -10.30
N LYS A 70 8.71 -3.86 -11.40
CA LYS A 70 9.29 -2.77 -12.19
C LYS A 70 8.32 -1.60 -12.27
N LYS A 71 8.87 -0.39 -12.37
CA LYS A 71 8.07 0.83 -12.55
C LYS A 71 7.55 0.90 -13.98
N VAL A 72 6.33 1.43 -14.14
CA VAL A 72 5.76 1.74 -15.44
C VAL A 72 5.88 3.23 -15.67
N GLU A 73 6.62 3.61 -16.70
CA GLU A 73 6.80 4.99 -17.09
C GLU A 73 5.45 5.62 -17.48
N GLU A 74 5.17 6.78 -16.90
CA GLU A 74 4.00 7.60 -17.19
C GLU A 74 4.47 9.05 -17.33
N GLU A 75 4.58 9.57 -18.55
CA GLU A 75 5.17 10.89 -18.87
C GLU A 75 4.55 12.05 -18.07
N THR A 76 3.28 11.92 -17.68
CA THR A 76 2.54 12.95 -16.94
C THR A 76 2.63 12.82 -15.42
N VAL A 77 3.35 11.81 -14.92
CA VAL A 77 3.51 11.48 -13.50
C VAL A 77 5.00 11.52 -13.16
N PRO A 78 5.43 12.15 -12.06
CA PRO A 78 6.83 12.16 -11.69
C PRO A 78 7.29 10.74 -11.36
N SER A 79 8.54 10.42 -11.69
CA SER A 79 9.03 9.03 -11.70
C SER A 79 8.98 8.33 -10.36
N TRP A 80 9.09 9.06 -9.25
CA TRP A 80 8.95 8.51 -7.91
C TRP A 80 7.52 8.04 -7.58
N LEU A 81 6.51 8.53 -8.31
CA LEU A 81 5.08 8.22 -8.11
C LEU A 81 4.54 7.23 -9.15
N TRP A 82 5.39 6.76 -10.06
CA TRP A 82 5.01 5.71 -11.02
C TRP A 82 4.51 4.46 -10.32
N ARG A 83 3.43 3.89 -10.89
CA ARG A 83 2.94 2.59 -10.50
C ARG A 83 3.98 1.50 -10.80
N SER A 84 3.80 0.34 -10.20
CA SER A 84 4.62 -0.84 -10.47
C SER A 84 3.79 -2.00 -11.01
N VAL A 85 4.45 -2.88 -11.76
CA VAL A 85 3.90 -4.15 -12.24
C VAL A 85 4.90 -5.27 -11.99
N PRO A 86 4.48 -6.55 -11.99
CA PRO A 86 5.40 -7.68 -11.89
C PRO A 86 6.51 -7.60 -12.94
N ASP A 87 7.75 -7.75 -12.51
CA ASP A 87 8.89 -7.84 -13.41
C ASP A 87 9.09 -9.30 -13.83
N THR A 88 8.47 -9.70 -14.93
CA THR A 88 8.48 -11.09 -15.42
C THR A 88 9.87 -11.62 -15.69
N GLU A 89 10.80 -10.77 -16.13
CA GLU A 89 12.18 -11.17 -16.44
C GLU A 89 12.95 -11.43 -15.13
N ALA A 90 12.86 -10.50 -14.17
CA ALA A 90 13.50 -10.68 -12.87
C ALA A 90 12.89 -11.84 -12.06
N LEU A 91 11.58 -12.06 -12.18
CA LEU A 91 10.88 -13.18 -11.52
C LEU A 91 11.30 -14.54 -12.10
N ALA A 92 11.58 -14.62 -13.40
CA ALA A 92 12.00 -15.86 -14.04
C ALA A 92 13.33 -16.40 -13.46
N LEU A 93 14.15 -15.52 -12.87
CA LEU A 93 15.41 -15.86 -12.22
C LEU A 93 15.25 -16.46 -10.81
N LEU A 94 14.04 -16.41 -10.25
CA LEU A 94 13.74 -16.95 -8.92
C LEU A 94 13.09 -18.33 -9.00
N PRO A 95 13.26 -19.19 -7.97
CA PRO A 95 12.45 -20.39 -7.79
C PRO A 95 10.95 -20.05 -7.81
N GLU A 96 10.12 -20.92 -8.39
CA GLU A 96 8.68 -20.65 -8.55
C GLU A 96 7.99 -20.32 -7.22
N SER A 97 8.39 -20.99 -6.14
CA SER A 97 7.90 -20.78 -4.77
C SER A 97 8.20 -19.40 -4.19
N GLU A 98 9.14 -18.65 -4.77
CA GLU A 98 9.59 -17.33 -4.27
C GLU A 98 9.11 -16.16 -5.15
N ARG A 99 8.45 -16.46 -6.28
CA ARG A 99 8.03 -15.42 -7.23
C ARG A 99 6.85 -14.59 -6.73
N ILE A 100 5.90 -15.24 -6.08
CA ILE A 100 4.64 -14.64 -5.65
C ILE A 100 4.41 -14.95 -4.17
N GLY A 101 4.07 -13.94 -3.39
CA GLY A 101 3.75 -14.05 -1.98
C GLY A 101 2.70 -13.02 -1.55
N GLY A 102 2.82 -12.56 -0.32
CA GLY A 102 1.97 -11.54 0.28
C GLY A 102 2.75 -10.38 0.89
N GLU A 103 2.02 -9.48 1.54
CA GLU A 103 2.60 -8.43 2.37
C GLU A 103 3.04 -9.01 3.73
N HIS A 104 4.20 -8.56 4.21
CA HIS A 104 4.77 -8.94 5.51
C HIS A 104 5.19 -7.73 6.34
N SER A 105 5.18 -6.51 5.79
CA SER A 105 5.51 -5.28 6.51
C SER A 105 4.36 -4.30 6.49
N ALA A 106 4.11 -3.66 7.63
CA ALA A 106 3.17 -2.55 7.73
C ALA A 106 3.53 -1.40 6.79
N LYS A 107 4.83 -1.19 6.50
CA LYS A 107 5.31 -0.19 5.54
C LYS A 107 4.72 -0.42 4.15
N GLN A 108 4.62 -1.67 3.70
CA GLN A 108 4.03 -2.01 2.41
C GLN A 108 2.57 -1.55 2.30
N VAL A 109 1.80 -1.75 3.38
CA VAL A 109 0.41 -1.28 3.46
C VAL A 109 0.33 0.24 3.44
N PHE A 110 1.13 0.91 4.28
CA PHE A 110 1.13 2.37 4.36
C PHE A 110 1.56 3.00 3.03
N ASP A 111 2.60 2.45 2.40
CA ASP A 111 3.14 2.92 1.12
C ASP A 111 2.11 2.75 0.00
N ARG A 112 1.44 1.59 -0.13
CA ARG A 112 0.43 1.42 -1.17
C ARG A 112 -0.78 2.33 -0.97
N LEU A 113 -1.22 2.56 0.27
CA LEU A 113 -2.34 3.43 0.57
C LEU A 113 -2.00 4.88 0.23
N ALA A 114 -0.97 5.42 0.87
CA ALA A 114 -0.57 6.80 0.72
C ALA A 114 -0.11 7.09 -0.72
N GLY A 115 0.62 6.17 -1.34
CA GLY A 115 1.12 6.30 -2.72
C GLY A 115 -0.02 6.33 -3.73
N CYS A 116 -1.01 5.46 -3.58
CA CYS A 116 -2.18 5.43 -4.47
C CYS A 116 -3.04 6.70 -4.35
N TRP A 117 -3.29 7.19 -3.13
CA TRP A 117 -4.00 8.46 -2.94
C TRP A 117 -3.23 9.64 -3.51
N THR A 118 -1.90 9.65 -3.33
CA THR A 118 -1.02 10.68 -3.91
C THR A 118 -1.05 10.62 -5.43
N TYR A 119 -0.99 9.43 -6.03
CA TYR A 119 -1.07 9.21 -7.46
C TYR A 119 -2.39 9.73 -8.05
N TRP A 120 -3.53 9.44 -7.41
CA TRP A 120 -4.81 9.97 -7.83
C TRP A 120 -4.89 11.50 -7.67
N GLY A 121 -4.42 12.04 -6.55
CA GLY A 121 -4.37 13.49 -6.32
C GLY A 121 -3.48 14.21 -7.34
N TRP A 122 -2.36 13.61 -7.73
CA TRP A 122 -1.49 14.12 -8.77
C TRP A 122 -2.20 14.17 -10.13
N LYS A 123 -2.79 13.06 -10.56
CA LYS A 123 -3.56 13.01 -11.82
C LYS A 123 -4.72 13.99 -11.81
N GLY A 124 -5.39 14.13 -10.67
CA GLY A 124 -6.46 15.10 -10.43
C GLY A 124 -6.01 16.57 -10.38
N SER A 125 -4.71 16.86 -10.53
CA SER A 125 -4.13 18.21 -10.42
C SER A 125 -4.45 18.89 -9.08
N TYR A 126 -4.52 18.10 -7.99
CA TYR A 126 -4.87 18.61 -6.66
C TYR A 126 -3.71 19.33 -5.97
N PHE A 127 -2.46 18.97 -6.29
CA PHE A 127 -1.28 19.55 -5.63
C PHE A 127 -0.83 20.83 -6.31
N SER A 128 -0.34 21.80 -5.52
CA SER A 128 0.18 23.06 -6.04
C SER A 128 1.61 22.93 -6.56
N SER A 129 2.35 21.90 -6.15
CA SER A 129 3.70 21.57 -6.59
C SER A 129 4.00 20.08 -6.38
N GLU A 130 5.10 19.59 -6.95
CA GLU A 130 5.59 18.23 -6.67
C GLU A 130 6.01 18.06 -5.21
N GLU A 131 6.55 19.09 -4.57
CA GLU A 131 6.91 19.04 -3.15
C GLU A 131 5.67 18.88 -2.26
N ASP A 132 4.54 19.51 -2.61
CA ASP A 132 3.28 19.30 -1.90
C ASP A 132 2.80 17.84 -2.01
N ALA A 133 3.00 17.19 -3.16
CA ALA A 133 2.66 15.78 -3.36
C ALA A 133 3.58 14.86 -2.54
N LYS A 134 4.89 15.15 -2.49
CA LYS A 134 5.85 14.41 -1.64
C LYS A 134 5.51 14.58 -0.17
N ALA A 135 5.24 15.81 0.28
CA ALA A 135 4.83 16.09 1.65
C ALA A 135 3.55 15.33 2.01
N PHE A 136 2.54 15.30 1.14
CA PHE A 136 1.32 14.53 1.36
C PHE A 136 1.60 13.03 1.51
N TYR A 137 2.43 12.47 0.63
CA TYR A 137 2.81 11.06 0.68
C TYR A 137 3.57 10.71 1.96
N ASP A 138 4.53 11.55 2.37
CA ASP A 138 5.36 11.33 3.56
C ASP A 138 4.55 11.46 4.85
N GLU A 139 3.77 12.53 4.98
CA GLU A 139 2.96 12.80 6.17
C GLU A 139 1.93 11.69 6.39
N LEU A 140 1.25 11.22 5.34
CA LEU A 140 0.28 10.12 5.47
C LEU A 140 0.94 8.82 5.93
N ARG A 141 2.11 8.47 5.38
CA ARG A 141 2.85 7.27 5.81
C ARG A 141 3.25 7.35 7.28
N PHE A 142 3.75 8.49 7.72
CA PHE A 142 4.05 8.73 9.13
C PHE A 142 2.78 8.62 10.00
N MET A 143 1.71 9.32 9.62
CA MET A 143 0.47 9.36 10.38
C MET A 143 -0.22 7.99 10.46
N LEU A 144 -0.19 7.19 9.40
CA LEU A 144 -0.69 5.81 9.41
C LEU A 144 0.15 4.93 10.37
N ALA A 145 1.49 5.03 10.30
CA ALA A 145 2.37 4.28 11.19
C ALA A 145 2.18 4.65 12.67
N LYS A 146 2.03 5.96 12.97
CA LYS A 146 1.73 6.50 14.30
C LYS A 146 0.26 6.36 14.73
N GLN A 147 -0.59 5.73 13.93
CA GLN A 147 -2.03 5.56 14.18
C GLN A 147 -2.78 6.89 14.45
N MET A 148 -2.34 7.97 13.82
CA MET A 148 -2.96 9.30 13.90
C MET A 148 -4.15 9.43 12.96
N VAL A 149 -4.15 8.65 11.88
CA VAL A 149 -5.23 8.57 10.88
C VAL A 149 -5.47 7.10 10.53
N ALA A 150 -6.72 6.77 10.25
CA ALA A 150 -7.10 5.46 9.73
C ALA A 150 -8.29 5.61 8.77
N PRO A 151 -8.19 5.16 7.51
CA PRO A 151 -9.35 5.11 6.63
C PRO A 151 -10.29 3.96 7.06
N ASN A 152 -11.46 3.90 6.43
CA ASN A 152 -12.38 2.78 6.62
C ASN A 152 -11.81 1.45 6.07
N SER A 153 -12.35 0.32 6.53
CA SER A 153 -11.83 -1.01 6.21
C SER A 153 -11.68 -1.33 4.71
N PRO A 154 -12.63 -0.98 3.81
CA PRO A 154 -12.49 -1.20 2.38
C PRO A 154 -11.20 -0.62 1.77
N GLN A 155 -10.77 0.56 2.24
CA GLN A 155 -9.53 1.17 1.76
C GLN A 155 -8.32 0.32 2.14
N TRP A 156 -8.25 -0.16 3.38
CA TRP A 156 -7.17 -1.03 3.84
C TRP A 156 -7.03 -2.29 2.98
N PHE A 157 -8.13 -2.90 2.55
CA PHE A 157 -8.08 -4.13 1.76
C PHE A 157 -7.57 -3.93 0.34
N ASN A 158 -8.00 -2.87 -0.35
CA ASN A 158 -7.90 -2.80 -1.81
C ASN A 158 -7.05 -1.64 -2.34
N THR A 159 -7.00 -0.52 -1.61
CA THR A 159 -6.40 0.69 -2.13
C THR A 159 -4.90 0.51 -2.38
N GLY A 160 -4.48 0.88 -3.57
CA GLY A 160 -3.09 0.81 -4.00
C GLY A 160 -2.59 -0.56 -4.39
N LEU A 161 -3.40 -1.63 -4.38
CA LEU A 161 -2.94 -2.94 -4.87
C LEU A 161 -2.56 -2.89 -6.35
N HIS A 162 -3.35 -2.21 -7.18
CA HIS A 162 -3.01 -1.99 -8.59
C HIS A 162 -1.81 -1.04 -8.74
N TRP A 163 -1.78 0.08 -8.01
CA TRP A 163 -0.68 1.05 -8.11
C TRP A 163 0.67 0.48 -7.64
N ALA A 164 0.70 -0.20 -6.50
CA ALA A 164 1.94 -0.70 -5.91
C ALA A 164 2.44 -1.97 -6.61
N TYR A 165 1.53 -2.90 -6.96
CA TYR A 165 1.87 -4.27 -7.35
C TYR A 165 1.38 -4.68 -8.74
N GLY A 166 0.58 -3.85 -9.42
CA GLY A 166 -0.05 -4.21 -10.69
C GLY A 166 -1.14 -5.28 -10.56
N VAL A 167 -1.67 -5.48 -9.35
CA VAL A 167 -2.79 -6.42 -9.13
C VAL A 167 -4.02 -5.88 -9.84
N ASP A 168 -4.59 -6.70 -10.71
CA ASP A 168 -5.77 -6.36 -11.51
C ASP A 168 -6.77 -7.55 -11.52
N GLY A 169 -8.01 -7.28 -11.94
CA GLY A 169 -9.07 -8.27 -12.03
C GLY A 169 -10.29 -7.73 -12.76
N PRO A 170 -11.17 -8.61 -13.29
CA PRO A 170 -12.33 -8.17 -14.07
C PRO A 170 -13.25 -7.28 -13.24
N GLY A 171 -13.87 -6.28 -13.87
CA GLY A 171 -14.82 -5.39 -13.18
C GLY A 171 -15.98 -6.15 -12.53
N GLN A 172 -16.24 -5.88 -11.24
CA GLN A 172 -17.29 -6.53 -10.45
C GLN A 172 -18.62 -5.76 -10.44
N GLY A 173 -18.84 -4.92 -11.45
CA GLY A 173 -20.08 -4.13 -11.56
C GLY A 173 -20.09 -2.85 -10.72
N HIS A 174 -18.93 -2.41 -10.22
CA HIS A 174 -18.79 -1.13 -9.52
C HIS A 174 -18.84 0.05 -10.50
N TYR A 175 -19.20 1.23 -9.97
CA TYR A 175 -19.23 2.48 -10.69
C TYR A 175 -18.45 3.54 -9.90
N TYR A 176 -17.82 4.45 -10.61
CA TYR A 176 -17.16 5.63 -10.06
C TYR A 176 -17.55 6.87 -10.84
N VAL A 177 -17.34 8.05 -10.26
CA VAL A 177 -17.49 9.32 -10.97
C VAL A 177 -16.14 9.65 -11.59
N ASP A 178 -16.07 9.66 -12.92
CA ASP A 178 -14.85 10.03 -13.63
C ASP A 178 -14.48 11.47 -13.31
N TRP A 179 -13.29 11.67 -12.75
CA TRP A 179 -12.89 12.96 -12.19
C TRP A 179 -12.65 14.04 -13.26
N LYS A 180 -12.44 13.66 -14.53
CA LYS A 180 -12.25 14.62 -15.64
C LYS A 180 -13.59 15.10 -16.19
N THR A 181 -14.52 14.17 -16.35
CA THR A 181 -15.81 14.39 -17.04
C THR A 181 -16.98 14.63 -16.08
N GLY A 182 -16.83 14.25 -14.81
CA GLY A 182 -17.88 14.29 -13.80
C GLY A 182 -18.98 13.25 -14.01
N LYS A 183 -18.80 12.28 -14.91
CA LYS A 183 -19.83 11.29 -15.28
C LYS A 183 -19.70 9.99 -14.49
N LEU A 184 -20.84 9.45 -14.06
CA LEU A 184 -20.92 8.10 -13.52
C LEU A 184 -20.51 7.09 -14.60
N THR A 185 -19.46 6.33 -14.32
CA THR A 185 -18.81 5.42 -15.27
C THR A 185 -18.66 4.06 -14.62
N LYS A 186 -18.97 3.00 -15.37
CA LYS A 186 -18.80 1.62 -14.92
C LYS A 186 -17.31 1.28 -14.89
N SER A 187 -16.80 0.77 -13.78
CA SER A 187 -15.40 0.36 -13.73
C SER A 187 -15.17 -0.87 -14.62
N LYS A 188 -14.06 -0.84 -15.35
CA LYS A 188 -13.57 -1.95 -16.18
C LYS A 188 -12.79 -2.97 -15.35
N SER A 189 -12.27 -2.55 -14.19
CA SER A 189 -11.43 -3.34 -13.30
C SER A 189 -12.01 -3.38 -11.88
N SER A 190 -11.61 -4.39 -11.10
CA SER A 190 -11.90 -4.44 -9.66
C SER A 190 -11.03 -3.51 -8.81
N TYR A 191 -9.90 -3.02 -9.35
CA TYR A 191 -8.86 -2.33 -8.57
C TYR A 191 -8.50 -0.93 -9.10
N GLU A 192 -9.13 -0.50 -10.20
CA GLU A 192 -9.06 0.85 -10.79
C GLU A 192 -10.43 1.52 -10.77
#